data_AF-A0A7V6NEY1-F1
#
_entry.id   AF-A0A7V6NEY1-F1
#
_cell.length_a   1.000
_cell.length_b   1.000
_cell.length_c   1.000
_cell.angle_alpha   90.00
_cell.angle_beta   90.00
_cell.angle_gamma   90.00
#
_symmetry.space_group_name_H-M   'P 1'
#
loop_
_entity.id
_entity.type
_entity.pdbx_description
1 polymer ?
#
loop_
_entity_poly.entity_id
_entity_poly.type
_entity_poly.pdbx_seq_one_letter_code
_entity_poly.pdbx_strand_id
1 'polypeptide(L)'
;MKKTILLIAAVLFAQGAFAQNVLGELDDLGMIEITSYLPDTEDYHSEAVKSLLMSKMQNIVVSNGLGGGVHSRFIITSYINLLQEEVTATMPPMHALTLGVNFYIGDGYDGVLYSIKTVQVKGVGNSPQRAYTNAIRSIRTDQGFQDFVEKG
;
A
#
# COMPACT_ATOMS: atom_id res chain seq x y z
N MET A 1 -46.00 -41.42 15.45
CA MET A 1 -44.92 -41.19 16.43
C MET A 1 -43.54 -41.09 15.80
N LYS A 2 -43.07 -42.09 15.03
CA LYS A 2 -41.74 -42.00 14.36
C LYS A 2 -41.66 -40.87 13.31
N LYS A 3 -42.71 -40.68 12.51
CA LYS A 3 -42.78 -39.61 11.49
C LYS A 3 -42.87 -38.19 12.08
N THR A 4 -43.49 -38.05 13.25
CA THR A 4 -43.63 -36.76 13.94
C THR A 4 -42.33 -36.34 14.65
N ILE A 5 -41.54 -37.30 15.15
CA ILE A 5 -40.21 -37.04 15.72
C ILE A 5 -39.22 -36.58 14.65
N LEU A 6 -39.31 -37.16 13.44
CA LEU A 6 -38.43 -36.81 12.32
C LEU A 6 -38.67 -35.38 11.80
N LEU A 7 -39.92 -34.91 11.85
CA LEU A 7 -40.30 -33.53 11.49
C LEU A 7 -39.78 -32.49 12.50
N ILE A 8 -39.80 -32.81 13.80
CA ILE A 8 -39.29 -31.91 14.85
C ILE A 8 -37.76 -31.80 14.78
N ALA A 9 -37.06 -32.90 14.49
CA ALA A 9 -35.61 -32.89 14.30
C ALA A 9 -35.16 -32.03 13.11
N ALA A 10 -35.95 -32.00 12.01
CA ALA A 10 -35.66 -31.16 10.85
C ALA A 10 -35.84 -29.66 11.13
N VAL A 11 -36.82 -29.28 11.96
CA VAL A 11 -37.06 -27.87 12.35
C VAL A 11 -35.99 -27.35 13.32
N LEU A 12 -35.44 -28.21 14.17
CA LEU A 12 -34.34 -27.85 15.08
C LEU A 12 -32.99 -27.71 14.34
N PHE A 13 -32.79 -28.44 13.23
CA PHE A 13 -31.58 -28.31 12.40
C PHE A 13 -31.59 -27.03 11.53
N ALA A 14 -32.76 -26.48 11.24
CA ALA A 14 -32.90 -25.24 10.46
C ALA A 14 -32.49 -23.97 11.26
N GLN A 15 -32.33 -24.06 12.59
CA GLN A 15 -31.98 -22.92 13.44
C GLN A 15 -30.46 -22.64 13.49
N GLY A 16 -29.63 -23.49 12.88
CA GLY A 16 -28.18 -23.27 12.73
C GLY A 16 -27.81 -22.48 11.47
N ALA A 17 -28.77 -22.15 10.61
CA ALA A 17 -28.53 -21.41 9.38
C ALA A 17 -28.73 -19.89 9.58
N PHE A 18 -28.00 -19.31 10.53
CA PHE A 18 -27.69 -17.88 10.47
C PHE A 18 -26.61 -17.68 9.42
N ALA A 19 -26.99 -17.77 8.14
CA ALA A 19 -26.23 -17.13 7.08
C ALA A 19 -26.46 -15.61 7.19
N GLN A 20 -25.87 -14.99 8.20
CA GLN A 20 -25.77 -13.53 8.23
C GLN A 20 -24.72 -13.15 7.18
N ASN A 21 -25.18 -12.80 5.99
CA ASN A 21 -24.39 -11.98 5.11
C ASN A 21 -24.27 -10.61 5.78
N VAL A 22 -23.14 -10.34 6.43
CA VAL A 22 -22.70 -8.99 6.81
C VAL A 22 -22.31 -8.26 5.52
N LEU A 23 -23.29 -8.06 4.64
CA LEU A 23 -23.13 -7.39 3.35
C LEU A 23 -24.07 -6.19 3.22
N GLY A 24 -25.07 -6.08 4.10
CA GLY A 24 -26.06 -5.00 4.12
C GLY A 24 -25.83 -3.90 5.17
N GLU A 25 -24.70 -3.92 5.89
CA GLU A 25 -24.30 -2.86 6.83
C GLU A 25 -23.06 -2.09 6.31
N LEU A 26 -22.84 -2.14 4.99
CA LEU A 26 -21.84 -1.35 4.24
C LEU A 26 -22.51 -0.46 3.17
N ASP A 27 -23.83 -0.36 3.19
CA ASP A 27 -24.66 0.11 2.07
C ASP A 27 -25.08 1.58 2.23
N ASP A 28 -24.12 2.53 2.27
CA ASP A 28 -24.36 3.94 1.81
C ASP A 28 -23.23 4.94 2.13
N LEU A 29 -22.10 4.51 2.72
CA LEU A 29 -20.87 5.31 2.83
C LEU A 29 -19.73 4.51 2.19
N GLY A 30 -19.45 4.83 0.93
CA GLY A 30 -18.54 4.09 0.06
C GLY A 30 -17.24 3.65 0.73
N MET A 31 -16.86 2.40 0.50
CA MET A 31 -15.51 1.93 0.76
C MET A 31 -14.54 2.94 0.14
N ILE A 32 -13.82 3.68 0.99
CA ILE A 32 -12.82 4.64 0.52
C ILE A 32 -11.76 3.85 -0.23
N GLU A 33 -11.72 4.03 -1.54
CA GLU A 33 -10.69 3.44 -2.39
C GLU A 33 -9.51 4.39 -2.47
N ILE A 34 -8.28 3.88 -2.36
CA ILE A 34 -7.07 4.68 -2.54
C ILE A 34 -6.30 4.14 -3.75
N THR A 35 -6.11 5.00 -4.75
CA THR A 35 -5.36 4.67 -5.97
C THR A 35 -3.89 5.06 -5.80
N SER A 36 -2.96 4.18 -6.19
CA SER A 36 -1.53 4.55 -6.23
C SER A 36 -1.20 5.34 -7.49
N TYR A 37 -0.61 6.51 -7.32
CA TYR A 37 -0.25 7.41 -8.42
C TYR A 37 1.17 7.97 -8.26
N LEU A 38 1.95 7.90 -9.33
CA LEU A 38 3.26 8.54 -9.45
C LEU A 38 3.26 9.38 -10.73
N PRO A 39 3.55 10.69 -10.66
CA PRO A 39 3.62 11.54 -11.84
C PRO A 39 4.76 11.11 -12.78
N ASP A 40 4.52 11.17 -14.09
CA ASP A 40 5.52 10.86 -15.13
C ASP A 40 6.59 11.96 -15.28
N THR A 41 6.33 13.15 -14.73
CA THR A 41 7.21 14.32 -14.83
C THR A 41 8.42 14.25 -13.89
N GLU A 42 8.39 13.37 -12.89
CA GLU A 42 9.44 13.20 -11.89
C GLU A 42 10.51 12.19 -12.33
N ASP A 43 11.77 12.46 -11.99
CA ASP A 43 12.88 11.52 -12.26
C ASP A 43 13.01 10.51 -11.11
N TYR A 44 12.62 9.26 -11.37
CA TYR A 44 12.79 8.14 -10.45
C TYR A 44 14.09 7.34 -10.71
N HIS A 45 15.04 7.90 -11.46
CA HIS A 45 16.31 7.31 -11.92
C HIS A 45 16.20 6.13 -12.91
N SER A 46 15.11 5.38 -12.87
CA SER A 46 14.77 4.35 -13.85
C SER A 46 13.32 3.93 -13.74
N GLU A 47 12.76 3.42 -14.84
CA GLU A 47 11.41 2.86 -14.86
C GLU A 47 11.27 1.66 -13.89
N ALA A 48 12.34 0.90 -13.69
CA ALA A 48 12.34 -0.21 -12.74
C ALA A 48 12.16 0.26 -11.27
N VAL A 49 12.79 1.39 -10.90
CA VAL A 49 12.64 1.98 -9.56
C VAL A 49 11.24 2.56 -9.39
N LYS A 50 10.73 3.27 -10.41
CA LYS A 50 9.36 3.80 -10.43
C LYS A 50 8.32 2.70 -10.27
N SER A 51 8.41 1.64 -11.08
CA SER A 51 7.53 0.47 -11.01
C SER A 51 7.59 -0.22 -9.64
N LEU A 52 8.79 -0.37 -9.07
CA LEU A 52 8.95 -0.94 -7.73
C LEU A 52 8.29 -0.06 -6.66
N LEU A 53 8.47 1.27 -6.72
CA LEU A 53 7.84 2.20 -5.79
C LEU A 53 6.30 2.15 -5.91
N MET A 54 5.78 2.13 -7.14
CA MET A 54 4.36 1.93 -7.42
C MET A 54 3.84 0.63 -6.79
N SER A 55 4.55 -0.49 -6.96
CA SER A 55 4.18 -1.76 -6.32
C SER A 55 4.24 -1.68 -4.78
N LYS A 56 5.17 -0.93 -4.18
CA LYS A 56 5.18 -0.73 -2.73
C LYS A 56 3.94 0.01 -2.25
N MET A 57 3.56 1.07 -2.95
CA MET A 57 2.35 1.85 -2.64
C MET A 57 1.09 1.01 -2.78
N GLN A 58 0.97 0.23 -3.87
CA GLN A 58 -0.15 -0.69 -4.08
C GLN A 58 -0.24 -1.72 -2.95
N ASN A 59 0.89 -2.30 -2.54
CA ASN A 59 0.90 -3.24 -1.42
C ASN A 59 0.47 -2.57 -0.10
N ILE A 60 0.87 -1.32 0.15
CA ILE A 60 0.42 -0.56 1.33
C ILE A 60 -1.11 -0.45 1.32
N VAL A 61 -1.73 0.05 0.25
CA VAL A 61 -3.19 0.23 0.22
C VAL A 61 -3.97 -1.10 0.21
N VAL A 62 -3.53 -2.09 -0.56
CA VAL A 62 -4.20 -3.40 -0.64
C VAL A 62 -4.11 -4.14 0.69
N SER A 63 -2.97 -4.11 1.37
CA SER A 63 -2.82 -4.76 2.68
C SER A 63 -3.70 -4.14 3.78
N ASN A 64 -4.18 -2.91 3.59
CA ASN A 64 -5.13 -2.22 4.47
C ASN A 64 -6.59 -2.34 4.00
N GLY A 65 -6.87 -3.13 2.95
CA GLY A 65 -8.24 -3.33 2.44
C GLY A 65 -8.82 -2.14 1.66
N LEU A 66 -7.99 -1.15 1.32
CA LEU A 66 -8.39 0.10 0.65
C LEU A 66 -7.88 0.18 -0.80
N GLY A 67 -7.53 -0.97 -1.39
CA GLY A 67 -7.08 -1.04 -2.77
C GLY A 67 -8.19 -0.58 -3.73
N GLY A 68 -7.94 0.51 -4.45
CA GLY A 68 -8.91 1.10 -5.38
C GLY A 68 -8.73 0.72 -6.85
N GLY A 69 -9.72 1.10 -7.66
CA GLY A 69 -9.64 1.11 -9.11
C GLY A 69 -8.77 2.25 -9.66
N VAL A 70 -8.81 2.46 -10.99
CA VAL A 70 -7.94 3.43 -11.70
C VAL A 70 -8.36 4.89 -11.47
N HIS A 71 -9.54 5.15 -10.90
CA HIS A 71 -10.15 6.49 -10.84
C HIS A 71 -10.71 6.84 -9.46
N SER A 72 -10.00 6.52 -8.37
CA SER A 72 -10.38 7.08 -7.07
C SER A 72 -9.98 8.55 -6.97
N ARG A 73 -10.79 9.32 -6.23
CA ARG A 73 -10.49 10.69 -5.83
C ARG A 73 -9.36 10.74 -4.82
N PHE A 74 -9.24 9.71 -3.98
CA PHE A 74 -8.16 9.59 -3.00
C PHE A 74 -6.98 8.84 -3.61
N ILE A 75 -5.80 9.44 -3.49
CA ILE A 75 -4.57 8.87 -4.03
C ILE A 75 -3.54 8.72 -2.92
N ILE A 76 -2.72 7.68 -3.04
CA ILE A 76 -1.42 7.62 -2.41
C ILE A 76 -0.38 8.02 -3.45
N THR A 77 0.51 8.94 -3.12
CA THR A 77 1.68 9.30 -3.92
C THR A 77 2.96 9.23 -3.11
N SER A 78 4.11 9.26 -3.77
CA SER A 78 5.40 9.19 -3.10
C SER A 78 6.47 10.02 -3.80
N TYR A 79 7.39 10.57 -3.01
CA TYR A 79 8.57 11.28 -3.48
C TYR A 79 9.84 10.71 -2.84
N ILE A 80 10.91 10.58 -3.61
CA ILE A 80 12.20 10.07 -3.13
C ILE A 80 13.17 11.25 -2.99
N ASN A 81 13.67 11.48 -1.77
CA ASN A 81 14.74 12.42 -1.49
C ASN A 81 16.08 11.67 -1.35
N LEU A 82 17.10 12.08 -2.09
CA LEU A 82 18.47 11.65 -1.83
C LEU A 82 19.02 12.41 -0.62
N LEU A 83 19.26 11.72 0.48
CA LEU A 83 19.78 12.32 1.72
C LEU A 83 21.30 12.25 1.78
N GLN A 84 21.88 11.16 1.30
CA GLN A 84 23.32 10.92 1.27
C GLN A 84 23.69 9.99 0.13
N GLU A 85 24.78 10.29 -0.56
CA GLU A 85 25.42 9.40 -1.53
C GLU A 85 26.91 9.28 -1.19
N GLU A 86 27.40 8.05 -1.13
CA GLU A 86 28.81 7.73 -0.99
C GLU A 86 29.20 6.74 -2.08
N VAL A 87 30.35 6.98 -2.73
CA VAL A 87 30.91 6.06 -3.72
C VAL A 87 32.20 5.48 -3.16
N THR A 88 32.27 4.16 -3.02
CA THR A 88 33.45 3.49 -2.50
C THR A 88 34.53 3.39 -3.56
N ALA A 89 35.78 3.65 -3.18
CA ALA A 89 36.96 3.45 -4.02
C ALA A 89 37.37 1.96 -4.12
N THR A 90 36.40 1.08 -4.39
CA THR A 90 36.59 -0.36 -4.62
C THR A 90 36.56 -0.67 -6.11
N MET A 91 36.97 -1.88 -6.51
CA MET A 91 36.80 -2.37 -7.88
C MET A 91 35.88 -3.61 -7.86
N PRO A 92 34.66 -3.54 -8.42
CA PRO A 92 34.01 -2.34 -8.99
C PRO A 92 33.61 -1.29 -7.92
N PRO A 93 33.44 -0.01 -8.30
CA PRO A 93 32.91 1.02 -7.41
C PRO A 93 31.51 0.65 -6.92
N MET A 94 31.20 0.94 -5.66
CA MET A 94 29.86 0.75 -5.10
C MET A 94 29.25 2.10 -4.76
N HIS A 95 27.98 2.29 -5.11
CA HIS A 95 27.15 3.41 -4.70
C HIS A 95 26.38 3.02 -3.45
N ALA A 96 26.59 3.72 -2.35
CA ALA A 96 25.83 3.61 -1.12
C ALA A 96 24.94 4.85 -0.96
N LEU A 97 23.63 4.63 -0.92
CA LEU A 97 22.62 5.69 -0.86
C LEU A 97 21.85 5.60 0.46
N THR A 98 21.58 6.76 1.04
CA THR A 98 20.53 6.94 2.05
C THR A 98 19.43 7.78 1.45
N LEU A 99 18.22 7.24 1.40
CA LEU A 99 17.04 7.88 0.80
C LEU A 99 16.00 8.18 1.87
N GLY A 100 15.34 9.32 1.76
CA GLY A 100 14.11 9.65 2.48
C GLY A 100 12.93 9.52 1.54
N VAL A 101 12.12 8.47 1.70
CA VAL A 101 10.95 8.23 0.86
C VAL A 101 9.71 8.73 1.61
N ASN A 102 9.08 9.76 1.05
CA ASN A 102 7.89 10.39 1.61
C ASN A 102 6.65 9.85 0.90
N PHE A 103 5.72 9.29 1.64
CA PHE A 103 4.40 8.87 1.19
C PHE A 103 3.36 9.88 1.64
N TYR A 104 2.39 10.14 0.77
CA TYR A 104 1.32 11.10 0.99
C TYR A 104 -0.01 10.44 0.63
N ILE A 105 -1.03 10.58 1.48
CA ILE A 105 -2.42 10.28 1.11
C ILE A 105 -3.18 11.60 1.05
N GLY A 106 -3.93 11.79 -0.03
CA GLY A 106 -4.64 13.03 -0.27
C GLY A 106 -5.71 12.91 -1.34
N ASP A 107 -6.43 14.00 -1.52
CA ASP A 107 -7.36 14.22 -2.62
C ASP A 107 -6.59 14.67 -3.87
N GLY A 108 -6.60 13.84 -4.90
CA GLY A 108 -5.92 14.12 -6.16
C GLY A 108 -6.60 15.21 -7.01
N TYR A 109 -7.84 15.59 -6.68
CA TYR A 109 -8.62 16.61 -7.40
C TYR A 109 -8.52 17.98 -6.72
N ASP A 110 -8.84 18.04 -5.43
CA ASP A 110 -8.83 19.29 -4.66
C ASP A 110 -7.44 19.62 -4.05
N GLY A 111 -6.49 18.68 -4.13
CA GLY A 111 -5.12 18.87 -3.62
C GLY A 111 -5.03 18.89 -2.09
N VAL A 112 -5.99 18.27 -1.41
CA VAL A 112 -6.01 18.19 0.06
C VAL A 112 -5.11 17.05 0.51
N LEU A 113 -4.19 17.34 1.42
CA LEU A 113 -3.32 16.35 2.02
C LEU A 113 -3.92 15.86 3.36
N TYR A 114 -4.12 14.55 3.51
CA TYR A 114 -4.67 13.95 4.72
C TYR A 114 -3.59 13.38 5.64
N SER A 115 -2.61 12.66 5.09
CA SER A 115 -1.53 12.10 5.89
C SER A 115 -0.18 12.08 5.16
N ILE A 116 0.90 12.09 5.94
CA ILE A 116 2.28 11.95 5.48
C ILE A 116 2.97 10.87 6.30
N LYS A 117 3.78 10.05 5.63
CA LYS A 117 4.75 9.17 6.29
C LYS A 117 6.09 9.22 5.56
N THR A 118 7.16 9.47 6.29
CA THR A 118 8.53 9.37 5.77
C THR A 118 9.19 8.10 6.29
N VAL A 119 9.87 7.38 5.40
CA VAL A 119 10.77 6.28 5.75
C VAL A 119 12.16 6.55 5.23
N GLN A 120 13.16 6.34 6.07
CA GLN A 120 14.55 6.39 5.65
C GLN A 120 15.03 4.99 5.31
N VAL A 121 15.53 4.80 4.09
CA VAL A 121 16.03 3.51 3.60
C VAL A 121 17.44 3.65 3.05
N LYS A 122 18.21 2.57 3.14
CA LYS A 122 19.58 2.51 2.64
C LYS A 122 19.71 1.43 1.59
N GLY A 123 20.50 1.69 0.55
CA GLY A 123 20.76 0.73 -0.50
C GLY A 123 22.16 0.85 -1.03
N VAL A 124 22.76 -0.29 -1.37
CA VAL A 124 24.11 -0.35 -1.94
C VAL A 124 24.05 -1.12 -3.26
N GLY A 125 24.74 -0.64 -4.29
CA GLY A 125 24.79 -1.32 -5.59
C GLY A 125 25.99 -0.88 -6.40
N ASN A 126 26.39 -1.70 -7.38
CA ASN A 126 27.46 -1.37 -8.31
C ASN A 126 27.04 -0.38 -9.43
N SER A 127 25.86 0.23 -9.29
CA SER A 127 25.38 1.39 -10.07
C SER A 127 24.36 2.15 -9.23
N PRO A 128 24.09 3.45 -9.52
CA PRO A 128 23.06 4.22 -8.84
C PRO A 128 21.69 3.54 -8.88
N GLN A 129 21.26 3.07 -10.06
CA GLN A 129 19.94 2.42 -10.23
C GLN A 129 19.78 1.18 -9.37
N ARG A 130 20.85 0.37 -9.22
CA ARG A 130 20.84 -0.80 -8.33
C ARG A 130 20.79 -0.39 -6.86
N ALA A 131 21.51 0.64 -6.46
CA ALA A 131 21.46 1.17 -5.11
C ALA A 131 20.05 1.69 -4.77
N TYR A 132 19.40 2.44 -5.67
CA TYR A 132 18.00 2.87 -5.53
C TYR A 132 17.05 1.68 -5.42
N THR A 133 17.15 0.70 -6.32
CA THR A 133 16.30 -0.51 -6.29
C THR A 133 16.45 -1.27 -4.97
N ASN A 134 17.68 -1.44 -4.49
CA ASN A 134 17.97 -2.13 -3.23
C ASN A 134 17.42 -1.36 -2.02
N ALA A 135 17.54 -0.03 -2.03
CA ALA A 135 16.97 0.82 -0.99
C ALA A 135 15.43 0.71 -0.94
N ILE A 136 14.75 0.94 -2.06
CA ILE A 136 13.27 0.89 -2.13
C ILE A 136 12.73 -0.51 -1.82
N ARG A 137 13.44 -1.58 -2.22
CA ARG A 137 13.04 -2.96 -1.91
C ARG A 137 12.91 -3.22 -0.41
N SER A 138 13.73 -2.53 0.41
CA SER A 138 13.75 -2.67 1.87
C SER A 138 12.51 -2.08 2.56
N ILE A 139 11.70 -1.26 1.87
CA ILE A 139 10.44 -0.73 2.41
C ILE A 139 9.48 -1.89 2.64
N ARG A 140 8.98 -2.02 3.87
CA ARG A 140 8.00 -3.04 4.27
C ARG A 140 6.75 -2.33 4.77
N THR A 141 5.58 -2.90 4.49
CA THR A 141 4.36 -2.48 5.17
C THR A 141 4.44 -2.95 6.61
N ASP A 142 4.58 -1.99 7.53
CA ASP A 142 4.60 -2.19 8.97
C ASP A 142 3.39 -1.52 9.63
N GLN A 143 3.28 -1.63 10.95
CA GLN A 143 2.22 -0.95 11.71
C GLN A 143 2.19 0.56 11.42
N GLY A 144 3.35 1.18 11.24
CA GLY A 144 3.41 2.59 10.93
C GLY A 144 2.82 2.96 9.57
N PHE A 145 2.77 2.03 8.61
CA PHE A 145 2.03 2.21 7.34
C PHE A 145 0.52 2.00 7.51
N GLN A 146 0.11 1.13 8.44
CA GLN A 146 -1.31 0.98 8.78
C GLN A 146 -1.83 2.27 9.42
N ASP A 147 -1.14 2.79 10.42
CA ASP A 147 -1.50 4.06 11.09
C ASP A 147 -1.53 5.25 10.11
N PHE A 148 -0.65 5.23 9.11
CA PHE A 148 -0.58 6.26 8.05
C PHE A 148 -1.81 6.22 7.14
N VAL A 149 -2.29 5.02 6.84
CA VAL A 149 -3.46 4.80 6.00
C VAL A 149 -4.75 5.07 6.80
N GLU A 150 -4.85 4.63 8.05
CA GLU A 150 -6.03 4.83 8.90
C GLU A 150 -6.29 6.30 9.26
N LYS A 151 -5.24 7.12 9.36
CA LYS A 151 -5.34 8.56 9.66
C LYS A 151 -5.48 9.44 8.42
N GLY A 152 -5.26 8.86 7.24
CA GLY A 152 -5.28 9.56 5.96
C GLY A 152 -6.66 9.61 5.32
#